data_AF-A0A2K8P6J7-F1
#
_entry.id   AF-A0A2K8P6J7-F1
#
_cell.length_a   1.000
_cell.length_b   1.000
_cell.length_c   1.000
_cell.angle_alpha   90.00
_cell.angle_beta   90.00
_cell.angle_gamma   90.00
#
_symmetry.space_group_name_H-M   'P 1'
#
loop_
_entity.id
_entity.type
_entity.pdbx_description
1 polymer ?
#
loop_
_entity_poly.entity_id
_entity_poly.type
_entity_poly.pdbx_seq_one_letter_code
_entity_poly.pdbx_strand_id
1 'polypeptide(L)' 'MLVTRAALAAPFALSVRTTQYGRNTLLGVFSWAAVNLLPPRTRKDRHWFDLGVGLDWADERLRERIYEIDAEGGTAER' A
#
# COMPACT_ATOMS: atom_id res chain seq x y z
N MET A 1 -21.12 4.70 -12.78
CA MET A 1 -20.19 5.64 -12.11
C MET A 1 -18.77 5.22 -12.44
N LEU A 2 -17.89 6.12 -12.88
CA LEU A 2 -16.49 5.81 -13.17
C LEU A 2 -15.70 5.75 -11.86
N VAL A 3 -15.16 4.58 -11.50
CA VAL A 3 -14.27 4.46 -10.33
C VAL A 3 -12.87 4.86 -10.75
N THR A 4 -12.36 5.95 -10.17
CA THR A 4 -10.99 6.44 -10.37
C THR A 4 -10.06 5.79 -9.37
N ARG A 5 -8.87 5.37 -9.82
CA ARG A 5 -7.88 4.71 -8.98
C ARG A 5 -6.49 5.25 -9.26
N ALA A 6 -5.66 5.33 -8.23
CA ALA A 6 -4.25 5.64 -8.34
C ALA A 6 -3.47 4.73 -7.40
N ALA A 7 -2.27 4.35 -7.82
CA ALA A 7 -1.36 3.60 -6.98
C ALA A 7 0.07 4.02 -7.28
N LEU A 8 0.93 3.96 -6.26
CA LEU A 8 2.37 4.16 -6.41
C LEU A 8 3.12 3.18 -5.53
N ALA A 9 4.30 2.79 -5.98
CA ALA A 9 5.28 2.04 -5.21
C ALA A 9 6.61 2.79 -5.23
N ALA A 10 7.28 2.86 -4.09
CA ALA A 10 8.59 3.49 -3.96
C ALA A 10 9.51 2.66 -3.06
N PRO A 11 10.78 2.44 -3.44
CA PRO A 11 11.71 1.74 -2.58
C PRO A 11 12.05 2.60 -1.36
N PHE A 12 12.31 1.97 -0.22
CA PHE A 12 12.78 2.65 0.97
C PHE A 12 13.92 1.92 1.66
N ALA A 13 14.68 2.70 2.44
CA ALA A 13 15.61 2.22 3.45
C ALA A 13 15.29 2.91 4.77
N LEU A 14 15.01 2.13 5.81
CA LEU A 14 14.63 2.61 7.13
C LEU A 14 15.66 2.15 8.17
N SER A 15 16.31 3.11 8.83
CA SER A 15 17.17 2.78 9.96
C SER A 15 16.33 2.60 11.23
N VAL A 16 16.44 1.44 11.85
CA VAL A 16 15.72 1.08 13.08
C VAL A 16 16.75 0.84 14.18
N ARG A 17 16.48 1.35 15.39
CA ARG A 17 17.29 1.06 16.57
C ARG A 17 16.46 0.26 17.56
N THR A 18 16.99 -0.85 18.04
CA THR A 18 16.39 -1.63 19.11
C THR A 18 17.31 -1.66 20.32
N THR A 19 16.73 -1.80 21.51
CA THR A 19 17.48 -1.85 22.78
C THR A 19 18.38 -3.09 22.87
N GLN A 20 18.04 -4.17 22.15
CA GLN A 20 18.75 -5.45 22.20
C GLN A 20 19.79 -5.63 21.09
N TYR A 21 19.59 -5.04 19.90
CA TYR A 21 20.40 -5.36 18.71
C TYR A 21 21.07 -4.14 18.08
N GLY A 22 21.00 -2.96 18.71
CA GLY A 22 21.61 -1.75 18.18
C GLY A 22 20.89 -1.24 16.93
N ARG A 23 21.64 -0.68 15.97
CA ARG A 23 21.10 -0.11 14.72
C ARG A 23 21.05 -1.16 13.61
N ASN A 24 19.89 -1.34 13.01
CA ASN A 24 19.68 -2.14 11.81
C ASN A 24 19.09 -1.27 10.68
N THR A 25 19.24 -1.71 9.43
CA THR A 25 18.62 -1.07 8.26
C THR A 25 17.64 -2.05 7.63
N LEU A 26 16.36 -1.67 7.59
CA LEU A 26 15.32 -2.40 6.87
C LEU A 26 15.21 -1.83 5.46
N LEU A 27 15.20 -2.71 4.47
CA LEU A 27 14.98 -2.36 3.07
C LEU A 27 13.64 -2.92 2.64
N GLY A 28 12.97 -2.25 1.71
CA GLY A 28 11.68 -2.70 1.21
C GLY A 28 11.05 -1.75 0.22
N VAL A 29 9.76 -1.97 -0.03
CA VAL A 29 8.93 -1.12 -0.88
C VAL A 29 7.73 -0.61 -0.09
N PHE A 30 7.53 0.70 -0.15
CA PHE A 30 6.32 1.35 0.30
C PHE A 30 5.33 1.37 -0.86
N SER A 31 4.13 0.86 -0.64
CA SER A 31 3.05 0.93 -1.62
C SER A 31 1.90 1.75 -1.06
N TRP A 32 1.31 2.60 -1.90
CA TRP A 32 0.07 3.31 -1.61
C TRP A 32 -0.90 3.10 -2.76
N ALA A 33 -2.17 2.87 -2.44
CA ALA A 33 -3.24 2.84 -3.43
C ALA A 33 -4.47 3.56 -2.89
N ALA A 34 -5.18 4.22 -3.82
CA ALA A 34 -6.39 4.97 -3.52
C ALA A 34 -7.46 4.76 -4.61
N VAL A 35 -8.71 4.75 -4.18
CA VAL A 35 -9.90 4.66 -5.05
C VAL A 35 -10.84 5.83 -4.76
N ASN A 36 -11.74 6.14 -5.70
CA ASN A 36 -12.69 7.26 -5.63
C ASN A 36 -12.01 8.62 -5.44
N LEU A 37 -11.07 8.94 -6.33
CA LEU A 37 -10.24 10.14 -6.25
C LEU A 37 -11.03 11.46 -6.43
N LEU A 38 -12.18 11.40 -7.11
CA LEU A 38 -12.98 12.60 -7.41
C LEU A 38 -13.89 13.04 -6.25
N PRO A 39 -14.73 12.19 -5.65
CA PRO A 39 -15.68 12.66 -4.64
C PRO A 39 -14.97 12.82 -3.27
N PRO A 40 -14.99 14.01 -2.64
CA PRO A 40 -14.20 14.31 -1.43
C PRO A 40 -14.63 13.57 -0.16
N ARG A 41 -15.56 12.61 -0.24
CA ARG A 41 -16.07 11.83 0.91
C ARG A 41 -16.11 10.31 0.69
N THR A 42 -15.75 9.81 -0.49
CA THR A 42 -15.75 8.37 -0.78
C THR A 42 -14.36 7.82 -1.08
N ARG A 43 -13.34 8.71 -1.06
CA ARG A 43 -11.93 8.32 -1.21
C ARG A 43 -11.55 7.32 -0.13
N LYS A 44 -10.96 6.20 -0.56
CA LYS A 44 -10.36 5.22 0.33
C LYS A 44 -8.89 5.08 -0.02
N ASP A 45 -8.05 5.03 0.99
CA ASP A 45 -6.60 4.91 0.86
C ASP A 45 -6.12 3.68 1.63
N ARG A 46 -5.10 3.00 1.10
CA ARG A 46 -4.39 1.93 1.78
C ARG A 46 -2.90 2.04 1.54
N HIS A 47 -2.13 1.65 2.54
CA HIS A 47 -0.67 1.67 2.51
C HIS A 47 -0.09 0.35 2.99
N TRP A 48 1.07 -0.01 2.45
CA TRP A 48 1.83 -1.19 2.84
C TRP A 48 3.31 -0.86 2.96
N PHE A 49 3.97 -1.50 3.92
CA PHE A 49 5.42 -1.50 4.09
C PHE A 49 5.91 -2.94 3.95
N ASP A 50 6.29 -3.32 2.74
CA ASP A 50 6.75 -4.67 2.45
C ASP A 50 8.28 -4.73 2.63
N LEU A 51 8.72 -5.49 3.63
CA LEU A 51 10.14 -5.64 3.95
C LEU A 51 10.79 -6.74 3.09
N GLY A 52 12.03 -6.53 2.68
CA GLY A 52 12.85 -7.54 1.99
C GLY A 52 12.46 -7.81 0.53
N VAL A 53 11.62 -6.97 -0.06
CA VAL A 53 11.16 -7.09 -1.46
C VAL A 53 11.68 -5.93 -2.31
N GLY A 54 11.75 -6.17 -3.63
CA GLY A 54 12.14 -5.17 -4.64
C GLY A 54 10.96 -4.61 -5.42
N LEU A 55 11.22 -3.63 -6.28
CA LEU A 55 10.20 -2.99 -7.11
C LEU A 55 9.53 -3.95 -8.10
N ASP A 56 10.26 -4.94 -8.63
CA ASP A 56 9.68 -5.93 -9.57
C ASP A 56 8.56 -6.73 -8.91
N TRP A 57 8.77 -7.18 -7.67
CA TRP A 57 7.73 -7.83 -6.86
C TRP A 57 6.57 -6.88 -6.56
N ALA A 58 6.88 -5.60 -6.29
CA ALA A 58 5.85 -4.61 -5.98
C ALA A 58 4.99 -4.25 -7.19
N ASP A 59 5.53 -4.24 -8.41
CA ASP A 59 4.76 -3.98 -9.64
C ASP A 59 3.66 -5.04 -9.83
N GLU A 60 4.01 -6.31 -9.68
CA GLU A 60 3.04 -7.42 -9.74
C GLU A 60 1.98 -7.27 -8.66
N ARG A 61 2.41 -6.99 -7.42
CA ARG A 61 1.52 -6.90 -6.26
C ARG A 61 0.59 -5.68 -6.27
N LEU A 62 1.05 -4.54 -6.80
CA LEU A 62 0.29 -3.30 -6.81
C LEU A 62 -0.95 -3.39 -7.70
N ARG A 63 -0.88 -4.20 -8.76
CA ARG A 63 -2.01 -4.46 -9.67
C ARG A 63 -3.15 -5.20 -8.99
N GLU A 64 -2.86 -6.09 -8.05
CA GLU A 64 -3.89 -6.81 -7.28
C GLU A 64 -4.47 -5.90 -6.19
N ARG A 65 -3.59 -5.25 -5.42
CA ARG A 65 -3.94 -4.40 -4.27
C ARG A 65 -4.87 -3.25 -4.62
N ILE A 66 -4.77 -2.69 -5.83
CA ILE A 66 -5.63 -1.58 -6.26
C ILE A 66 -7.11 -2.00 -6.36
N TYR A 67 -7.39 -3.30 -6.57
CA TYR A 67 -8.77 -3.83 -6.62
C TYR A 67 -9.27 -4.34 -5.27
N GLU A 68 -8.37 -4.70 -4.34
CA GLU A 68 -8.73 -5.16 -2.99
C GLU A 68 -9.42 -4.07 -2.16
N ILE A 69 -9.12 -2.78 -2.40
CA ILE A 69 -9.66 -1.65 -1.62
C ILE A 69 -11.19 -1.55 -1.71
N ASP A 70 -11.78 -2.00 -2.81
CA ASP A 70 -13.23 -1.97 -3.02
C ASP A 70 -13.95 -3.14 -2.31
N ALA A 71 -13.29 -4.28 -2.14
CA ALA A 71 -13.90 -5.53 -1.65
C ALA A 71 -14.34 -5.48 -0.17
N GLU A 72 -13.69 -4.66 0.66
CA GLU A 72 -13.98 -4.58 2.09
C GLU A 72 -15.20 -3.71 2.43
N GLY A 73 -15.82 -3.06 1.46
CA GLY A 73 -17.08 -2.32 1.65
C GLY A 73 -18.34 -3.17 1.52
N GLY A 74 -18.24 -4.43 1.03
CA GLY A 74 -19.39 -5.27 0.70
C GLY A 74 -19.85 -6.22 1.80
N THR A 75 -19.14 -6.30 2.93
CA THR A 75 -19.41 -7.29 3.99
C THR A 75 -20.22 -6.73 5.17
N ALA A 76 -20.69 -5.48 5.09
CA ALA A 76 -21.48 -4.84 6.15
C ALA A 76 -22.98 -4.68 5.83
N GLU A 77 -23.47 -5.19 4.70
CA GLU A 77 -24.91 -5.25 4.38
C GLU A 77 -25.26 -6.60 3.76
N ARG A 78 -25.48 -7.61 4.60
CA ARG A 78 -26.38 -8.74 4.32
C ARG A 78 -27.06 -9.20 5.60
#